data_AF-A0A915AXQ8-F1
#
_entry.id   AF-A0A915AXQ8-F1
#
_cell.length_a   1.000
_cell.length_b   1.000
_cell.length_c   1.000
_cell.angle_alpha   90.00
_cell.angle_beta   90.00
_cell.angle_gamma   90.00
#
_symmetry.space_group_name_H-M   'P 1'
#
loop_
_entity.id
_entity.type
_entity.pdbx_description
1 polymer ?
#
loop_
_entity_poly.entity_id
_entity_poly.type
_entity_poly.pdbx_seq_one_letter_code
_entity_poly.pdbx_strand_id
1 'polypeptide(L)'
;ADTVFANRSRITHVTTIALWYFSQVNTAERKQKLEETVVELFEMSKAKNASPLIQFDIFDDQIANREMLRGAVEATKLMIIGFFLLLVFVFAVVWRKVGWHRSLPSIVFAAVLSPFLGAIVAFGALAWFNFQFYSIMCVTPFLILGIGVDDAFLMLQSWTHFRSIVCKKERLSKVFVEIGPSITITSLTNMIAFGIGYLTPTPQMSMFCLCTSLACLIDYILTFTLFAPVLYMSADYNDEYISGEKLGEKQSDIKWTANYSKFLCSPYGKLSVILILIVLYTLSTIGVLSMKSTFEPTKAFPSDSPLSNSLEGIRSIFSEYFPLPIIVSNPPNISDPKEYNDFYEMVTSLESVRFSYGRNRTLLFLKAYEKFDRKTFDVLSAFGLIAETHYSPSYDNLPFFLKQIDNPPTIQITRDERGKAKLEAFQMTLIASNMSELSNRAVYVDECRRVLLRYPNFNATVFDAKSIYLRMASPYVVLS
;
A
#
# COMPACT_ATOMS: atom_id res chain seq x y z
N ALA A 1 39.31 13.01 -11.20
CA ALA A 1 37.85 13.29 -11.12
C ALA A 1 37.55 14.71 -10.63
N ASP A 2 38.32 15.24 -9.66
CA ASP A 2 38.04 16.53 -8.99
C ASP A 2 38.15 17.81 -9.85
N THR A 3 38.72 17.75 -11.06
CA THR A 3 38.84 18.91 -11.95
C THR A 3 37.66 19.07 -12.92
N VAL A 4 36.73 18.11 -12.95
CA VAL A 4 35.62 18.07 -13.93
C VAL A 4 34.39 18.83 -13.41
N PHE A 5 34.13 18.80 -12.10
CA PHE A 5 32.99 19.46 -11.49
C PHE A 5 33.47 20.62 -10.60
N ALA A 6 33.43 21.85 -11.12
CA ALA A 6 33.87 23.06 -10.42
C ALA A 6 32.88 23.54 -9.34
N ASN A 7 32.36 22.62 -8.51
CA ASN A 7 31.42 22.98 -7.46
C ASN A 7 32.18 23.19 -6.14
N ARG A 8 32.64 24.43 -5.91
CA ARG A 8 33.30 24.85 -4.66
C ARG A 8 32.28 25.12 -3.54
N SER A 9 31.40 24.18 -3.25
CA SER A 9 30.51 24.28 -2.10
C SER A 9 31.26 23.90 -0.82
N ARG A 10 31.40 24.85 0.12
CA ARG A 10 32.00 24.61 1.45
C ARG A 10 30.95 23.97 2.35
N ILE A 11 31.17 22.71 2.74
CA ILE A 11 30.33 22.02 3.72
C ILE A 11 30.62 22.64 5.09
N THR A 12 29.62 23.29 5.71
CA THR A 12 29.73 23.94 7.02
C THR A 12 29.21 23.08 8.16
N HIS A 13 28.21 22.23 7.88
CA HIS A 13 27.59 21.35 8.86
C HIS A 13 27.03 20.11 8.14
N VAL A 14 27.09 18.95 8.80
CA VAL A 14 26.52 17.69 8.33
C VAL A 14 25.83 17.03 9.51
N THR A 15 24.52 16.82 9.41
CA THR A 15 23.75 16.10 10.44
C THR A 15 23.72 14.59 10.18
N THR A 16 23.62 14.19 8.91
CA THR A 16 23.40 12.80 8.50
C THR A 16 24.27 12.48 7.29
N ILE A 17 24.95 11.33 7.31
CA ILE A 17 25.72 10.81 6.18
C ILE A 17 25.03 9.53 5.71
N ALA A 18 24.60 9.48 4.45
CA ALA A 18 24.15 8.24 3.83
C ALA A 18 25.24 7.64 2.94
N LEU A 19 25.46 6.35 3.10
CA LEU A 19 26.34 5.55 2.26
C LEU A 19 25.50 4.54 1.50
N TRP A 20 25.50 4.66 0.17
CA TRP A 20 24.73 3.79 -0.71
C TRP A 20 25.62 2.64 -1.18
N TYR A 21 25.25 1.41 -0.81
CA TYR A 21 25.92 0.19 -1.27
C TYR A 21 25.00 -0.56 -2.21
N PHE A 22 25.43 -0.74 -3.45
CA PHE A 22 24.70 -1.50 -4.45
C PHE A 22 25.42 -2.83 -4.70
N SER A 23 24.70 -3.93 -4.61
CA SER A 23 25.22 -5.28 -4.87
C SER A 23 24.45 -5.94 -6.01
N GLN A 24 25.15 -6.65 -6.90
CA GLN A 24 24.53 -7.39 -7.99
C GLN A 24 24.10 -8.78 -7.51
N VAL A 25 22.80 -8.96 -7.35
CA VAL A 25 22.18 -10.18 -6.82
C VAL A 25 21.65 -11.04 -7.97
N ASN A 26 22.56 -11.62 -8.76
CA ASN A 26 22.20 -12.38 -9.97
C ASN A 26 21.96 -13.87 -9.70
N THR A 27 22.27 -14.36 -8.50
CA THR A 27 22.22 -15.79 -8.13
C THR A 27 21.52 -15.97 -6.79
N ALA A 28 20.77 -17.06 -6.62
CA ALA A 28 20.06 -17.36 -5.37
C ALA A 28 20.99 -17.41 -4.15
N GLU A 29 22.18 -17.98 -4.28
CA GLU A 29 23.19 -18.03 -3.21
C GLU A 29 23.66 -16.61 -2.80
N ARG A 30 23.91 -15.73 -3.77
CA ARG A 30 24.28 -14.34 -3.49
C ARG A 30 23.16 -13.57 -2.80
N LYS A 31 21.89 -13.88 -3.15
CA LYS A 31 20.71 -13.30 -2.52
C LYS A 31 20.66 -13.68 -1.04
N GLN A 32 20.79 -14.97 -0.75
CA GLN A 32 20.79 -15.46 0.62
C GLN A 32 21.93 -14.86 1.44
N LYS A 33 23.15 -14.81 0.88
CA LYS A 33 24.30 -14.22 1.58
C LYS A 33 24.11 -12.72 1.86
N LEU A 34 23.50 -11.99 0.92
CA LEU A 34 23.15 -10.59 1.13
C LEU A 34 22.12 -10.46 2.26
N GLU A 35 21.06 -11.27 2.24
CA GLU A 35 20.03 -11.28 3.29
C GLU A 35 20.64 -11.54 4.67
N GLU A 36 21.51 -12.55 4.81
CA GLU A 36 22.20 -12.87 6.07
C GLU A 36 23.07 -11.71 6.55
N THR A 37 23.88 -11.12 5.66
CA THR A 37 24.76 -9.99 5.99
C THR A 37 23.97 -8.74 6.41
N VAL A 38 22.89 -8.45 5.70
CA VAL A 38 22.03 -7.28 5.96
C VAL A 38 21.30 -7.44 7.31
N VAL A 39 20.84 -8.65 7.63
CA VAL A 39 20.24 -8.96 8.92
C VAL A 39 21.24 -8.80 10.06
N GLU A 40 22.47 -9.27 9.89
CA GLU A 40 23.52 -9.10 10.90
C GLU A 40 23.80 -7.61 11.15
N LEU A 41 23.96 -6.82 10.08
CA LEU A 41 24.14 -5.37 10.18
C LEU A 41 22.95 -4.67 10.85
N PHE A 42 21.73 -5.14 10.61
CA PHE A 42 20.52 -4.61 11.26
C PHE A 42 20.50 -4.88 12.76
N GLU A 43 20.87 -6.08 13.20
CA GLU A 43 20.98 -6.40 14.63
C GLU A 43 22.11 -5.61 15.31
N MET A 44 23.23 -5.41 14.63
CA MET A 44 24.31 -4.53 15.12
C MET A 44 23.84 -3.08 15.25
N SER A 45 23.03 -2.58 14.31
CA SER A 45 22.46 -1.23 14.34
C SER A 45 21.53 -1.07 15.54
N LYS A 46 20.70 -2.09 15.80
CA LYS A 46 19.80 -2.13 16.96
C LYS A 46 20.54 -2.13 18.30
N ALA A 47 21.69 -2.79 18.37
CA ALA A 47 22.51 -2.83 19.58
C ALA A 47 23.13 -1.46 19.95
N LYS A 48 23.16 -0.48 19.02
CA LYS A 48 23.77 0.85 19.22
C LYS A 48 25.21 0.83 19.78
N ASN A 49 25.92 -0.28 19.58
CA ASN A 49 27.22 -0.53 20.19
C ASN A 49 28.42 -0.17 19.30
N ALA A 50 28.21 0.41 18.11
CA ALA A 50 29.31 0.68 17.17
C ALA A 50 30.26 1.78 17.67
N SER A 51 29.73 2.87 18.22
CA SER A 51 30.53 3.96 18.78
C SER A 51 29.64 4.87 19.62
N PRO A 52 30.12 5.43 20.75
CA PRO A 52 29.37 6.43 21.52
C PRO A 52 29.15 7.73 20.74
N LEU A 53 29.89 7.94 19.63
CA LEU A 53 29.85 9.16 18.82
C LEU A 53 29.06 9.01 17.52
N ILE A 54 28.81 7.79 17.06
CA ILE A 54 28.21 7.52 15.75
C ILE A 54 27.05 6.54 15.93
N GLN A 55 25.83 7.04 15.72
CA GLN A 55 24.67 6.18 15.50
C GLN A 55 24.64 5.79 14.02
N PHE A 56 24.59 4.49 13.74
CA PHE A 56 24.41 3.99 12.39
C PHE A 56 23.08 3.25 12.28
N ASP A 57 22.33 3.63 11.25
CA ASP A 57 21.03 3.06 10.92
C ASP A 57 21.11 2.48 9.51
N ILE A 58 20.52 1.30 9.31
CA ILE A 58 20.50 0.62 8.01
C ILE A 58 19.07 0.53 7.48
N PHE A 59 18.94 0.67 6.16
CA PHE A 59 17.70 0.46 5.44
C PHE A 59 17.99 -0.46 4.24
N ASP A 60 17.20 -1.52 4.12
CA ASP A 60 17.23 -2.45 2.99
C ASP A 60 15.82 -2.99 2.75
N ASP A 61 15.51 -3.32 1.50
CA ASP A 61 14.18 -3.80 1.10
C ASP A 61 13.84 -5.16 1.77
N GLN A 62 14.83 -6.01 2.04
CA GLN A 62 14.63 -7.28 2.75
C GLN A 62 14.32 -7.07 4.23
N ILE A 63 14.97 -6.09 4.88
CA ILE A 63 14.65 -5.72 6.27
C ILE A 63 13.23 -5.18 6.34
N ALA A 64 12.85 -4.30 5.40
CA ALA A 64 11.49 -3.78 5.31
C ALA A 64 10.46 -4.91 5.18
N ASN A 65 10.71 -5.88 4.29
CA ASN A 65 9.82 -7.03 4.14
C ASN A 65 9.73 -7.87 5.44
N ARG A 66 10.86 -8.10 6.11
CA ARG A 66 10.92 -8.84 7.38
C ARG A 66 10.15 -8.14 8.50
N GLU A 67 10.35 -6.84 8.68
CA GLU A 67 9.66 -6.05 9.72
C GLU A 67 8.15 -5.92 9.43
N MET A 68 7.76 -5.82 8.15
CA MET A 68 6.36 -5.88 7.75
C MET A 68 5.72 -7.24 8.10
N LEU A 69 6.42 -8.36 7.83
CA LEU A 69 5.96 -9.69 8.23
C LEU A 69 5.86 -9.85 9.75
N ARG A 70 6.81 -9.29 10.51
CA ARG A 70 6.75 -9.24 11.98
C ARG A 70 5.48 -8.53 12.46
N GLY A 71 5.16 -7.37 11.89
CA GLY A 71 3.92 -6.64 12.19
C GLY A 71 2.66 -7.45 11.86
N ALA A 72 2.65 -8.16 10.73
CA ALA A 72 1.54 -9.05 10.38
C ALA A 72 1.35 -10.20 11.37
N VAL A 73 2.44 -10.78 11.88
CA VAL A 73 2.38 -11.83 12.92
C VAL A 73 1.85 -11.28 14.24
N GLU A 74 2.25 -10.06 14.62
CA GLU A 74 1.75 -9.40 15.82
C GLU A 74 0.25 -9.08 15.72
N ALA A 75 -0.20 -8.57 14.57
CA ALA A 75 -1.62 -8.36 14.28
C ALA A 75 -2.41 -9.68 14.38
N THR A 76 -1.86 -10.79 13.86
CA THR A 76 -2.49 -12.11 13.96
C THR A 76 -2.66 -12.55 15.41
N LYS A 77 -1.68 -12.28 16.29
CA LYS A 77 -1.81 -12.58 17.73
C LYS A 77 -2.96 -11.79 18.37
N LEU A 78 -3.07 -10.49 18.05
CA LEU A 78 -4.18 -9.66 18.54
C LEU A 78 -5.53 -10.14 18.02
N MET A 79 -5.60 -10.59 16.77
CA MET A 79 -6.82 -11.18 16.20
C MET A 79 -7.24 -12.46 16.93
N ILE A 80 -6.30 -13.32 17.35
CA ILE A 80 -6.61 -14.52 18.15
C ILE A 80 -7.25 -14.15 19.49
N ILE A 81 -6.76 -13.10 20.15
CA ILE A 81 -7.36 -12.58 21.39
C ILE A 81 -8.78 -12.08 21.11
N GLY A 82 -8.97 -11.31 20.04
CA GLY A 82 -10.28 -10.82 19.60
C GLY A 82 -11.27 -11.96 19.31
N PHE A 83 -10.82 -13.04 18.67
CA PHE A 83 -11.62 -14.23 18.42
C PHE A 83 -12.08 -14.90 19.71
N PHE A 84 -11.18 -15.06 20.70
CA PHE A 84 -11.55 -15.64 22.00
C PHE A 84 -12.58 -14.77 22.75
N LEU A 85 -12.40 -13.45 22.74
CA LEU A 85 -13.36 -12.51 23.33
C LEU A 85 -14.72 -12.58 22.64
N LEU A 86 -14.74 -12.68 21.31
CA LEU A 86 -15.98 -12.87 20.56
C LEU A 86 -16.67 -14.19 20.93
N LEU A 87 -15.92 -15.29 21.04
CA LEU A 87 -16.47 -16.59 21.44
C LEU A 87 -17.10 -16.53 22.83
N VAL A 88 -16.42 -15.91 23.80
CA VAL A 88 -16.94 -15.67 25.16
C VAL A 88 -18.22 -14.83 25.11
N PHE A 89 -18.25 -13.79 24.28
CA PHE A 89 -19.42 -12.94 24.09
C PHE A 89 -20.60 -13.74 23.49
N VAL A 90 -20.39 -14.50 22.42
CA VAL A 90 -21.40 -15.35 21.79
C VAL A 90 -21.94 -16.36 22.78
N PHE A 91 -21.05 -17.03 23.51
CA PHE A 91 -21.43 -17.97 24.55
C PHE A 91 -22.33 -17.28 25.60
N ALA A 92 -21.93 -16.10 26.11
CA ALA A 92 -22.69 -15.37 27.13
C ALA A 92 -24.07 -14.90 26.64
N VAL A 93 -24.20 -14.48 25.38
CA VAL A 93 -25.48 -14.07 24.79
C VAL A 93 -26.41 -15.26 24.60
N VAL A 94 -25.93 -16.35 24.00
CA VAL A 94 -26.73 -17.58 23.81
C VAL A 94 -27.13 -18.17 25.15
N TRP A 95 -26.20 -18.17 26.11
CA TRP A 95 -26.42 -18.53 27.50
C TRP A 95 -27.58 -17.78 28.15
N ARG A 96 -27.61 -16.46 28.02
CA ARG A 96 -28.69 -15.64 28.60
C ARG A 96 -30.05 -15.90 27.94
N LYS A 97 -30.07 -16.26 26.66
CA LYS A 97 -31.31 -16.44 25.88
C LYS A 97 -31.90 -17.85 25.98
N VAL A 98 -31.05 -18.88 25.98
CA VAL A 98 -31.47 -20.28 25.92
C VAL A 98 -31.38 -20.94 27.31
N GLY A 99 -30.56 -20.45 28.24
CA GLY A 99 -30.33 -21.07 29.56
C GLY A 99 -29.33 -22.24 29.52
N TRP A 100 -28.97 -22.81 30.68
CA TRP A 100 -28.09 -24.00 30.74
C TRP A 100 -28.83 -25.24 30.21
N HIS A 101 -28.72 -25.48 28.90
CA HIS A 101 -29.21 -26.72 28.28
C HIS A 101 -28.09 -27.46 27.57
N ARG A 102 -28.26 -28.78 27.42
CA ARG A 102 -27.27 -29.69 26.82
C ARG A 102 -26.92 -29.31 25.37
N SER A 103 -27.83 -28.63 24.68
CA SER A 103 -27.66 -28.21 23.28
C SER A 103 -27.00 -26.84 23.11
N LEU A 104 -26.73 -26.10 24.20
CA LEU A 104 -26.10 -24.78 24.15
C LEU A 104 -24.71 -24.81 23.48
N PRO A 105 -23.80 -25.75 23.80
CA PRO A 105 -22.51 -25.83 23.13
C PRO A 105 -22.64 -26.08 21.63
N SER A 106 -23.64 -26.87 21.19
CA SER A 106 -23.88 -27.17 19.77
C SER A 106 -24.35 -25.94 19.00
N ILE A 107 -25.24 -25.13 19.58
CA ILE A 107 -25.72 -23.88 18.97
C ILE A 107 -24.59 -22.86 18.85
N VAL A 108 -23.83 -22.65 19.93
CA VAL A 108 -22.68 -21.73 19.93
C VAL A 108 -21.63 -22.17 18.92
N PHE A 109 -21.32 -23.47 18.90
CA PHE A 109 -20.36 -24.02 17.95
C PHE A 109 -20.83 -23.84 16.50
N ALA A 110 -22.10 -24.13 16.18
CA ALA A 110 -22.62 -23.96 14.82
C ALA A 110 -22.68 -22.48 14.39
N ALA A 111 -23.00 -21.56 15.30
CA ALA A 111 -23.02 -20.12 15.03
C ALA A 111 -21.64 -19.55 14.68
N VAL A 112 -20.57 -20.08 15.28
CA VAL A 112 -19.18 -19.67 14.99
C VAL A 112 -18.58 -20.47 13.84
N LEU A 113 -18.93 -21.75 13.72
CA LEU A 113 -18.39 -22.65 12.71
C LEU A 113 -18.92 -22.30 11.31
N SER A 114 -20.20 -21.92 11.17
CA SER A 114 -20.79 -21.59 9.87
C SER A 114 -20.01 -20.49 9.12
N PRO A 115 -19.76 -19.30 9.72
CA PRO A 115 -19.03 -18.24 9.03
C PRO A 115 -17.55 -18.57 8.83
N PHE A 116 -16.96 -19.30 9.78
CA PHE A 116 -15.56 -19.75 9.67
C PHE A 116 -15.36 -20.74 8.53
N LEU A 117 -16.26 -21.71 8.36
CA LEU A 117 -16.27 -22.62 7.21
C LEU A 117 -16.51 -21.84 5.91
N GLY A 118 -17.41 -20.85 5.92
CA GLY A 118 -17.65 -19.97 4.77
C GLY A 118 -16.37 -19.29 4.28
N ALA A 119 -15.58 -18.74 5.22
CA ALA A 119 -14.27 -18.18 4.91
C ALA A 119 -13.30 -19.24 4.36
N ILE A 120 -13.17 -20.41 5.00
CA ILE A 120 -12.27 -21.48 4.52
C ILE A 120 -12.61 -21.92 3.10
N VAL A 121 -13.90 -22.12 2.80
CA VAL A 121 -14.34 -22.54 1.46
C VAL A 121 -14.04 -21.43 0.44
N ALA A 122 -14.21 -20.15 0.80
CA ALA A 122 -13.83 -19.04 -0.07
C ALA A 122 -12.32 -19.02 -0.37
N PHE A 123 -11.46 -19.21 0.64
CA PHE A 123 -10.01 -19.34 0.43
C PHE A 123 -9.66 -20.55 -0.45
N GLY A 124 -10.29 -21.70 -0.18
CA GLY A 124 -10.08 -22.92 -0.95
C GLY A 124 -10.51 -22.76 -2.41
N ALA A 125 -11.65 -22.11 -2.66
CA ALA A 125 -12.14 -21.82 -4.01
C ALA A 125 -11.20 -20.89 -4.78
N LEU A 126 -10.72 -19.81 -4.15
CA LEU A 126 -9.76 -18.91 -4.80
C LEU A 126 -8.41 -19.59 -5.07
N ALA A 127 -7.93 -20.40 -4.13
CA ALA A 127 -6.73 -21.20 -4.33
C ALA A 127 -6.91 -22.20 -5.48
N TRP A 128 -8.08 -22.82 -5.61
CA TRP A 128 -8.42 -23.72 -6.72
C TRP A 128 -8.36 -23.03 -8.08
N PHE A 129 -8.75 -21.75 -8.16
CA PHE A 129 -8.65 -20.95 -9.38
C PHE A 129 -7.25 -20.35 -9.61
N ASN A 130 -6.24 -20.72 -8.83
CA ASN A 130 -4.86 -20.21 -8.91
C ASN A 130 -4.74 -18.70 -8.74
N PHE A 131 -5.61 -18.10 -7.92
CA PHE A 131 -5.50 -16.70 -7.56
C PHE A 131 -4.35 -16.45 -6.58
N GLN A 132 -3.69 -15.29 -6.70
CA GLN A 132 -2.57 -14.92 -5.84
C GLN A 132 -3.05 -14.56 -4.43
N PHE A 133 -2.38 -15.12 -3.41
CA PHE A 133 -2.65 -14.85 -2.02
C PHE A 133 -1.94 -13.58 -1.54
N TYR A 134 -2.65 -12.71 -0.84
CA TYR A 134 -2.13 -11.48 -0.23
C TYR A 134 -2.39 -11.47 1.28
N SER A 135 -1.44 -10.96 2.07
CA SER A 135 -1.53 -10.94 3.54
C SER A 135 -2.77 -10.21 4.09
N ILE A 136 -3.29 -9.21 3.37
CA ILE A 136 -4.51 -8.48 3.76
C ILE A 136 -5.76 -9.38 3.78
N MET A 137 -5.77 -10.46 2.98
CA MET A 137 -6.87 -11.41 2.95
C MET A 137 -7.05 -12.11 4.30
N CYS A 138 -6.00 -12.23 5.11
CA CYS A 138 -6.08 -12.80 6.46
C CYS A 138 -7.09 -12.09 7.39
N VAL A 139 -7.55 -10.89 7.04
CA VAL A 139 -8.61 -10.16 7.77
C VAL A 139 -10.01 -10.73 7.47
N THR A 140 -10.24 -11.32 6.29
CA THR A 140 -11.54 -11.81 5.84
C THR A 140 -12.23 -12.77 6.83
N PRO A 141 -11.57 -13.79 7.41
CA PRO A 141 -12.22 -14.67 8.38
C PRO A 141 -12.80 -13.95 9.59
N PHE A 142 -12.12 -12.90 10.07
CA PHE A 142 -12.59 -12.12 11.22
C PHE A 142 -13.79 -11.23 10.85
N LEU A 143 -13.73 -10.61 9.67
CA LEU A 143 -14.83 -9.78 9.16
C LEU A 143 -16.10 -10.62 8.94
N ILE A 144 -15.97 -11.78 8.30
CA ILE A 144 -17.09 -12.69 8.02
C ILE A 144 -17.66 -13.28 9.30
N LEU A 145 -16.81 -13.59 10.28
CA LEU A 145 -17.29 -14.04 11.59
C LEU A 145 -18.20 -13.00 12.27
N GLY A 146 -17.89 -11.71 12.15
CA GLY A 146 -18.77 -10.65 12.67
C GLY A 146 -20.12 -10.61 11.97
N ILE A 147 -20.14 -10.72 10.63
CA ILE A 147 -21.37 -10.71 9.82
C ILE A 147 -22.23 -11.95 10.12
N GLY A 148 -21.65 -13.15 10.02
CA GLY A 148 -22.40 -14.39 10.15
C GLY A 148 -22.88 -14.69 11.58
N VAL A 149 -22.17 -14.19 12.61
CA VAL A 149 -22.66 -14.26 14.00
C VAL A 149 -23.89 -13.37 14.20
N ASP A 150 -23.99 -12.22 13.53
CA ASP A 150 -25.19 -11.37 13.58
C ASP A 150 -26.41 -12.10 12.96
N ASP A 151 -26.22 -12.72 11.79
CA ASP A 151 -27.25 -13.53 11.13
C ASP A 151 -27.70 -14.71 12.04
N ALA A 152 -26.73 -15.37 12.69
CA ALA A 152 -27.01 -16.43 13.64
C ALA A 152 -27.82 -15.95 14.87
N PHE A 153 -27.53 -14.76 15.39
CA PHE A 153 -28.27 -14.16 16.49
C PHE A 153 -29.69 -13.73 16.10
N LEU A 154 -29.87 -13.12 14.94
CA LEU A 154 -31.19 -12.78 14.42
C LEU A 154 -32.05 -14.05 14.38
N MET A 155 -31.56 -15.11 13.72
CA MET A 155 -32.31 -16.36 13.62
C MET A 155 -32.57 -17.02 14.99
N LEU A 156 -31.60 -17.02 15.91
CA LEU A 156 -31.79 -17.52 17.27
C LEU A 156 -32.84 -16.70 18.05
N GLN A 157 -32.87 -15.39 17.85
CA GLN A 157 -33.82 -14.50 18.51
C GLN A 157 -35.26 -14.74 18.03
N SER A 158 -35.52 -14.88 16.72
CA SER A 158 -36.87 -15.26 16.26
C SER A 158 -37.23 -16.70 16.65
N TRP A 159 -36.24 -17.61 16.64
CA TRP A 159 -36.46 -18.98 17.12
C TRP A 159 -36.92 -19.03 18.58
N THR A 160 -36.36 -18.18 19.45
CA THR A 160 -36.80 -18.07 20.84
C THR A 160 -38.10 -17.27 20.99
N HIS A 161 -38.37 -16.29 20.12
CA HIS A 161 -39.63 -15.56 20.08
C HIS A 161 -40.82 -16.48 19.79
N PHE A 162 -40.69 -17.39 18.81
CA PHE A 162 -41.72 -18.37 18.45
C PHE A 162 -41.66 -19.68 19.25
N ARG A 163 -41.11 -19.67 20.48
CA ARG A 163 -41.02 -20.85 21.34
C ARG A 163 -42.39 -21.46 21.67
N SER A 164 -43.47 -20.68 21.61
CA SER A 164 -44.85 -21.13 21.85
C SER A 164 -45.38 -22.13 20.79
N ILE A 165 -44.72 -22.25 19.64
CA ILE A 165 -45.13 -23.18 18.58
C ILE A 165 -44.50 -24.55 18.83
N VAL A 166 -45.34 -25.51 19.26
CA VAL A 166 -44.92 -26.88 19.61
C VAL A 166 -44.38 -27.65 18.41
N CYS A 167 -44.98 -27.46 17.22
CA CYS A 167 -44.52 -28.11 16.00
C CYS A 167 -43.21 -27.49 15.51
N LYS A 168 -42.09 -28.17 15.70
CA LYS A 168 -40.74 -27.71 15.31
C LYS A 168 -40.63 -27.30 13.84
N LYS A 169 -41.30 -28.04 12.95
CA LYS A 169 -41.32 -27.76 11.50
C LYS A 169 -42.04 -26.45 11.21
N GLU A 170 -43.19 -26.23 11.84
CA GLU A 170 -43.96 -25.00 11.69
C GLU A 170 -43.22 -23.80 12.30
N ARG A 171 -42.58 -24.00 13.45
CA ARG A 171 -41.74 -22.99 14.11
C ARG A 171 -40.59 -22.54 13.21
N LEU A 172 -39.82 -23.48 12.64
CA LEU A 172 -38.73 -23.14 11.71
C LEU A 172 -39.24 -22.41 10.48
N SER A 173 -40.37 -22.85 9.92
CA SER A 173 -40.98 -22.19 8.78
C SER A 173 -41.37 -20.74 9.08
N LYS A 174 -41.93 -20.45 10.26
CA LYS A 174 -42.28 -19.07 10.64
C LYS A 174 -41.05 -18.21 10.88
N VAL A 175 -40.00 -18.77 11.48
CA VAL A 175 -38.70 -18.07 11.63
C VAL A 175 -38.11 -17.69 10.27
N PHE A 176 -38.14 -18.60 9.30
CA PHE A 176 -37.65 -18.31 7.94
C PHE A 176 -38.49 -17.24 7.23
N VAL A 177 -39.81 -17.24 7.43
CA VAL A 177 -40.68 -16.21 6.84
C VAL A 177 -40.43 -14.83 7.46
N GLU A 178 -40.17 -14.76 8.76
CA GLU A 178 -39.93 -13.49 9.45
C GLU A 178 -38.53 -12.94 9.19
N ILE A 179 -37.49 -13.76 9.35
CA ILE A 179 -36.09 -13.31 9.34
C ILE A 179 -35.37 -13.56 8.02
N GLY A 180 -35.81 -14.56 7.24
CA GLY A 180 -35.20 -14.90 5.95
C GLY A 180 -34.99 -13.69 5.04
N PRO A 181 -36.01 -12.86 4.77
CA PRO A 181 -35.84 -11.66 3.95
C PRO A 181 -34.81 -10.68 4.49
N SER A 182 -34.73 -10.51 5.82
CA SER A 182 -33.78 -9.60 6.45
C SER A 182 -32.34 -10.07 6.23
N ILE A 183 -32.05 -11.34 6.52
CA ILE A 183 -30.73 -11.95 6.32
C ILE A 183 -30.36 -11.94 4.83
N THR A 184 -31.29 -12.29 3.93
CA THR A 184 -31.01 -12.26 2.50
C THR A 184 -30.64 -10.87 2.02
N ILE A 185 -31.32 -9.82 2.48
CA ILE A 185 -31.01 -8.44 2.08
C ILE A 185 -29.62 -8.03 2.59
N THR A 186 -29.29 -8.30 3.85
CA THR A 186 -27.98 -7.95 4.43
C THR A 186 -26.85 -8.72 3.75
N SER A 187 -26.95 -10.04 3.61
CA SER A 187 -25.90 -10.83 2.98
C SER A 187 -25.73 -10.49 1.48
N LEU A 188 -26.83 -10.26 0.75
CA LEU A 188 -26.77 -9.90 -0.66
C LEU A 188 -26.15 -8.50 -0.87
N THR A 189 -26.52 -7.53 -0.04
CA THR A 189 -25.93 -6.19 -0.11
C THR A 189 -24.44 -6.21 0.24
N ASN A 190 -24.02 -6.99 1.24
CA ASN A 190 -22.60 -7.19 1.56
C ASN A 190 -21.84 -7.86 0.40
N MET A 191 -22.42 -8.92 -0.19
CA MET A 191 -21.83 -9.59 -1.36
C MET A 191 -21.67 -8.62 -2.53
N ILE A 192 -22.69 -7.83 -2.87
CA ILE A 192 -22.61 -6.87 -3.99
C ILE A 192 -21.61 -5.75 -3.67
N ALA A 193 -21.61 -5.21 -2.45
CA ALA A 193 -20.69 -4.14 -2.05
C ALA A 193 -19.23 -4.57 -2.15
N PHE A 194 -18.88 -5.74 -1.62
CA PHE A 194 -17.54 -6.30 -1.78
C PHE A 194 -17.26 -6.73 -3.23
N GLY A 195 -18.26 -7.23 -3.95
CA GLY A 195 -18.15 -7.58 -5.37
C GLY A 195 -17.78 -6.38 -6.24
N ILE A 196 -18.38 -5.20 -6.01
CA ILE A 196 -18.00 -3.96 -6.68
C ILE A 196 -16.55 -3.56 -6.33
N GLY A 197 -16.12 -3.81 -5.09
CA GLY A 197 -14.75 -3.57 -4.64
C GLY A 197 -13.69 -4.34 -5.43
N TYR A 198 -14.03 -5.45 -6.09
CA TYR A 198 -13.13 -6.18 -6.98
C TYR A 198 -12.66 -5.34 -8.19
N LEU A 199 -13.46 -4.36 -8.63
CA LEU A 199 -13.11 -3.48 -9.77
C LEU A 199 -12.04 -2.43 -9.43
N THR A 200 -11.54 -2.41 -8.20
CA THR A 200 -10.51 -1.47 -7.77
C THR A 200 -9.18 -1.76 -8.48
N PRO A 201 -8.45 -0.74 -9.00
CA PRO A 201 -7.21 -0.95 -9.75
C PRO A 201 -6.05 -1.50 -8.91
N THR A 202 -6.13 -1.42 -7.57
CA THR A 202 -5.11 -1.96 -6.66
C THR A 202 -5.34 -3.47 -6.44
N PRO A 203 -4.45 -4.36 -6.93
CA PRO A 203 -4.67 -5.80 -6.91
C PRO A 203 -4.89 -6.38 -5.50
N GLN A 204 -4.20 -5.85 -4.49
CA GLN A 204 -4.33 -6.33 -3.11
C GLN A 204 -5.76 -6.13 -2.56
N MET A 205 -6.37 -4.97 -2.81
CA MET A 205 -7.73 -4.67 -2.37
C MET A 205 -8.77 -5.40 -3.21
N SER A 206 -8.55 -5.49 -4.52
CA SER A 206 -9.43 -6.22 -5.44
C SER A 206 -9.59 -7.68 -5.00
N MET A 207 -8.48 -8.37 -4.72
CA MET A 207 -8.49 -9.78 -4.29
C MET A 207 -9.07 -9.99 -2.90
N PHE A 208 -8.81 -9.07 -1.96
CA PHE A 208 -9.47 -9.06 -0.65
C PHE A 208 -10.99 -8.94 -0.76
N CYS A 209 -11.46 -8.01 -1.60
CA CYS A 209 -12.88 -7.79 -1.86
C CYS A 209 -13.54 -9.01 -2.51
N LEU A 210 -12.90 -9.64 -3.49
CA LEU A 210 -13.40 -10.87 -4.12
C LEU A 210 -13.53 -12.02 -3.10
N CYS A 211 -12.50 -12.24 -2.29
CA CYS A 211 -12.51 -13.26 -1.23
C CYS A 211 -13.63 -13.03 -0.23
N THR A 212 -13.77 -11.78 0.23
CA THR A 212 -14.81 -11.40 1.20
C THR A 212 -16.20 -11.52 0.61
N SER A 213 -16.41 -11.11 -0.65
CA SER A 213 -17.68 -11.29 -1.36
C SER A 213 -18.08 -12.76 -1.45
N LEU A 214 -17.14 -13.64 -1.83
CA LEU A 214 -17.39 -15.07 -1.92
C LEU A 214 -17.68 -15.69 -0.54
N ALA A 215 -16.93 -15.27 0.49
CA ALA A 215 -17.13 -15.73 1.86
C ALA A 215 -18.50 -15.30 2.41
N CYS A 216 -18.96 -14.07 2.16
CA CYS A 216 -20.32 -13.63 2.52
C CYS A 216 -21.40 -14.50 1.86
N LEU A 217 -21.23 -14.82 0.57
CA LEU A 217 -22.19 -15.66 -0.15
C LEU A 217 -22.26 -17.08 0.43
N ILE A 218 -21.10 -17.67 0.71
CA ILE A 218 -21.04 -19.03 1.27
C ILE A 218 -21.56 -19.03 2.71
N ASP A 219 -21.24 -18.03 3.52
CA ASP A 219 -21.76 -17.87 4.89
C ASP A 219 -23.29 -17.76 4.91
N TYR A 220 -23.87 -16.99 3.99
CA TYR A 220 -25.33 -16.96 3.79
C TYR A 220 -25.91 -18.35 3.52
N ILE A 221 -25.30 -19.11 2.59
CA ILE A 221 -25.75 -20.47 2.29
C ILE A 221 -25.63 -21.38 3.51
N LEU A 222 -24.50 -21.32 4.23
CA LEU A 222 -24.24 -22.14 5.43
C LEU A 222 -25.15 -21.75 6.61
N THR A 223 -25.55 -20.49 6.72
CA THR A 223 -26.50 -20.05 7.75
C THR A 223 -27.83 -20.79 7.63
N PHE A 224 -28.37 -20.93 6.43
CA PHE A 224 -29.62 -21.69 6.20
C PHE A 224 -29.43 -23.20 6.10
N THR A 225 -28.27 -23.68 5.63
CA THR A 225 -28.04 -25.12 5.37
C THR A 225 -27.33 -25.87 6.50
N LEU A 226 -26.63 -25.18 7.39
CA LEU A 226 -25.90 -25.74 8.52
C LEU A 226 -26.45 -25.23 9.85
N PHE A 227 -26.50 -23.90 10.04
CA PHE A 227 -26.92 -23.36 11.34
C PHE A 227 -28.41 -23.58 11.63
N ALA A 228 -29.30 -23.34 10.65
CA ALA A 228 -30.74 -23.57 10.86
C ALA A 228 -31.12 -25.04 11.17
N PRO A 229 -30.56 -26.08 10.50
CA PRO A 229 -30.80 -27.47 10.89
C PRO A 229 -30.24 -27.82 12.28
N VAL A 230 -29.06 -27.29 12.65
CA VAL A 230 -28.54 -27.49 14.01
C VAL A 230 -29.47 -26.89 15.04
N LEU A 231 -30.03 -25.71 14.78
CA LEU A 231 -31.01 -25.07 15.64
C LEU A 231 -32.30 -25.91 15.79
N TYR A 232 -32.78 -26.48 14.68
CA TYR A 232 -33.92 -27.40 14.66
C TYR A 232 -33.68 -28.67 15.50
N MET A 233 -32.49 -29.27 15.37
CA MET A 233 -32.10 -30.47 16.12
C MET A 233 -31.84 -30.19 17.61
N SER A 234 -31.33 -29.00 17.92
CA SER A 234 -30.93 -28.57 19.28
C SER A 234 -32.11 -28.24 20.19
N ALA A 235 -33.33 -28.14 19.65
CA ALA A 235 -34.53 -27.96 20.44
C ALA A 235 -34.97 -29.29 21.06
N ASP A 236 -34.77 -29.46 22.37
CA ASP A 236 -35.25 -30.63 23.12
C ASP A 236 -36.79 -30.65 23.23
N TYR A 237 -37.37 -31.85 23.32
CA TYR A 237 -38.82 -32.06 23.50
C TYR A 237 -39.34 -31.55 24.86
N ASN A 238 -38.44 -31.39 25.84
CA ASN A 238 -38.77 -30.97 27.21
C ASN A 238 -39.07 -29.46 27.37
N ASP A 239 -39.11 -28.70 26.27
CA ASP A 239 -39.61 -27.31 26.29
C ASP A 239 -41.09 -27.20 26.73
N GLU A 240 -41.83 -28.33 26.75
CA GLU A 240 -43.19 -28.42 27.31
C GLU A 240 -43.28 -28.00 28.79
N TYR A 241 -42.21 -28.18 29.60
CA TYR A 241 -42.26 -27.87 31.04
C TYR A 241 -41.93 -26.41 31.40
N ILE A 242 -41.37 -25.62 30.48
CA ILE A 242 -41.03 -24.20 30.71
C ILE A 242 -42.07 -23.30 30.00
N SER A 243 -43.34 -23.72 30.00
CA SER A 243 -44.47 -22.83 29.65
C SER A 243 -44.92 -21.95 30.84
N GLY A 244 -44.33 -22.13 32.04
CA GLY A 244 -44.79 -21.49 33.27
C GLY A 244 -43.84 -20.48 33.92
N GLU A 245 -42.52 -20.61 33.75
CA GLU A 245 -41.59 -19.60 34.27
C GLU A 245 -41.32 -18.57 33.18
N LYS A 246 -42.02 -17.44 33.29
CA LYS A 246 -41.48 -16.16 32.82
C LYS A 246 -40.04 -16.10 33.36
N LEU A 247 -39.04 -16.34 32.52
CA LEU A 247 -37.70 -15.83 32.80
C LEU A 247 -37.93 -14.35 33.03
N GLY A 248 -37.84 -13.94 34.30
CA GLY A 248 -38.11 -12.57 34.71
C GLY A 248 -37.09 -11.68 34.03
N GLU A 249 -37.39 -11.20 32.83
CA GLU A 249 -36.74 -10.03 32.27
C GLU A 249 -36.86 -8.95 33.34
N LYS A 250 -35.73 -8.60 33.93
CA LYS A 250 -35.68 -7.59 35.00
C LYS A 250 -36.45 -6.38 34.51
N GLN A 251 -37.51 -6.04 35.22
CA GLN A 251 -38.43 -4.95 34.92
C GLN A 251 -37.73 -3.58 34.74
N SER A 252 -36.46 -3.47 35.13
CA SER A 252 -35.56 -2.34 34.88
C SER A 252 -35.09 -2.19 33.42
N ASP A 253 -34.75 -3.29 32.74
CA ASP A 253 -34.21 -3.26 31.37
C ASP A 253 -35.30 -2.82 30.37
N ILE A 254 -36.54 -3.25 30.61
CA ILE A 254 -37.72 -2.84 29.83
C ILE A 254 -38.09 -1.37 30.10
N LYS A 255 -37.90 -0.86 31.32
CA LYS A 255 -38.21 0.54 31.66
C LYS A 255 -37.27 1.53 30.98
N TRP A 256 -35.96 1.23 30.92
CA TRP A 256 -34.98 2.11 30.29
C TRP A 256 -35.14 2.15 28.77
N THR A 257 -35.27 0.97 28.15
CA THR A 257 -35.50 0.86 26.69
C THR A 257 -36.82 1.48 26.27
N ALA A 258 -37.89 1.32 27.06
CA ALA A 258 -39.17 1.97 26.81
C ALA A 258 -39.10 3.49 26.95
N ASN A 259 -38.40 4.02 27.97
CA ASN A 259 -38.22 5.46 28.14
C ASN A 259 -37.37 6.08 27.02
N TYR A 260 -36.30 5.39 26.61
CA TYR A 260 -35.47 5.79 25.48
C TYR A 260 -36.26 5.81 24.16
N SER A 261 -37.02 4.76 23.88
CA SER A 261 -37.90 4.69 22.71
C SER A 261 -38.96 5.80 22.71
N LYS A 262 -39.60 6.06 23.87
CA LYS A 262 -40.56 7.17 24.01
C LYS A 262 -39.92 8.53 23.76
N PHE A 263 -38.69 8.74 24.23
CA PHE A 263 -37.94 9.97 23.96
C PHE A 263 -37.65 10.12 22.46
N LEU A 264 -37.11 9.10 21.80
CA LEU A 264 -36.80 9.13 20.37
C LEU A 264 -38.04 9.37 19.49
N CYS A 265 -39.19 8.82 19.86
CA CYS A 265 -40.45 9.03 19.14
C CYS A 265 -41.10 10.40 19.39
N SER A 266 -40.70 11.11 20.46
CA SER A 266 -41.21 12.45 20.77
C SER A 266 -40.74 13.49 19.73
N PRO A 267 -41.51 14.58 19.50
CA PRO A 267 -41.11 15.62 18.54
C PRO A 267 -39.78 16.29 18.93
N TYR A 268 -39.55 16.49 20.23
CA TYR A 268 -38.28 17.03 20.74
C TYR A 268 -37.11 16.06 20.54
N GLY A 269 -37.33 14.76 20.75
CA GLY A 269 -36.33 13.72 20.49
C GLY A 269 -35.95 13.64 19.02
N LYS A 270 -36.93 13.63 18.11
CA LYS A 270 -36.69 13.67 16.65
C LYS A 270 -35.91 14.92 16.25
N LEU A 271 -36.26 16.09 16.78
CA LEU A 271 -35.52 17.33 16.51
C LEU A 271 -34.07 17.23 17.02
N SER A 272 -33.86 16.68 18.22
CA SER A 272 -32.51 16.50 18.77
C SER A 272 -31.66 15.54 17.94
N VAL A 273 -32.25 14.44 17.43
CA VAL A 273 -31.56 13.48 16.57
C VAL A 273 -31.18 14.11 15.23
N ILE A 274 -32.08 14.88 14.62
CA ILE A 274 -31.79 15.61 13.38
C ILE A 274 -30.66 16.62 13.60
N LEU A 275 -30.70 17.38 14.71
CA LEU A 275 -29.65 18.34 15.04
C LEU A 275 -28.30 17.64 15.23
N ILE A 276 -28.27 16.53 15.98
CA ILE A 276 -27.04 15.74 16.20
C ILE A 276 -26.52 15.17 14.87
N LEU A 277 -27.39 14.66 14.00
CA LEU A 277 -27.00 14.19 12.67
C LEU A 277 -26.40 15.30 11.83
N ILE A 278 -27.00 16.50 11.81
CA ILE A 278 -26.46 17.66 11.09
C ILE A 278 -25.07 18.02 11.63
N VAL A 279 -24.88 18.05 12.95
CA VAL A 279 -23.57 18.31 13.57
C VAL A 279 -22.56 17.23 13.20
N LEU A 280 -22.93 15.95 13.27
CA LEU A 280 -22.05 14.85 12.90
C LEU A 280 -21.66 14.89 11.42
N TYR A 281 -22.60 15.15 10.52
CA TYR A 281 -22.34 15.24 9.07
C TYR A 281 -21.49 16.46 8.70
N THR A 282 -21.71 17.61 9.36
CA THR A 282 -20.90 18.81 9.12
C THR A 282 -19.46 18.61 9.61
N LEU A 283 -19.27 18.08 10.81
CA LEU A 283 -17.93 17.75 11.33
C LEU A 283 -17.23 16.68 10.48
N SER A 284 -17.96 15.64 10.05
CA SER A 284 -17.40 14.59 9.20
C SER A 284 -16.98 15.15 7.84
N THR A 285 -17.80 16.01 7.22
CA THR A 285 -17.45 16.67 5.95
C THR A 285 -16.21 17.54 6.09
N ILE A 286 -16.12 18.36 7.15
CA ILE A 286 -14.93 19.18 7.42
C ILE A 286 -13.69 18.29 7.61
N GLY A 287 -13.82 17.18 8.34
CA GLY A 287 -12.75 16.21 8.54
C GLY A 287 -12.28 15.56 7.25
N VAL A 288 -13.21 15.12 6.39
CA VAL A 288 -12.91 14.52 5.09
C VAL A 288 -12.21 15.52 4.16
N LEU A 289 -12.68 16.77 4.11
CA LEU A 289 -12.05 17.84 3.31
C LEU A 289 -10.64 18.21 3.82
N SER A 290 -10.37 17.99 5.10
CA SER A 290 -9.06 18.25 5.72
C SER A 290 -8.11 17.06 5.66
N MET A 291 -8.56 15.89 5.20
CA MET A 291 -7.77 14.66 5.21
C MET A 291 -6.68 14.72 4.13
N LYS A 292 -5.41 14.68 4.55
CA LYS A 292 -4.27 14.61 3.64
C LYS A 292 -4.05 13.16 3.20
N SER A 293 -4.02 12.92 1.89
CA SER A 293 -3.59 11.64 1.31
C SER A 293 -2.06 11.54 1.33
N THR A 294 -1.50 11.20 2.49
CA THR A 294 -0.05 11.00 2.64
C THR A 294 0.21 9.59 3.13
N PHE A 295 0.81 8.76 2.26
CA PHE A 295 1.37 7.48 2.68
C PHE A 295 2.72 7.74 3.34
N GLU A 296 2.80 7.54 4.66
CA GLU A 296 4.06 7.57 5.39
C GLU A 296 4.60 6.15 5.54
N PRO A 297 5.71 5.80 4.88
CA PRO A 297 6.27 4.45 4.94
C PRO A 297 6.59 4.00 6.37
N THR A 298 6.91 4.93 7.28
CA THR A 298 7.19 4.64 8.69
C THR A 298 6.00 4.00 9.41
N LYS A 299 4.76 4.30 9.00
CA LYS A 299 3.53 3.74 9.58
C LYS A 299 3.21 2.34 9.08
N ALA A 300 3.90 1.84 8.06
CA ALA A 300 3.73 0.48 7.56
C ALA A 300 4.44 -0.56 8.46
N PHE A 301 5.32 -0.11 9.35
CA PHE A 301 6.09 -0.96 10.25
C PHE A 301 5.54 -0.87 11.69
N PRO A 302 5.80 -1.88 12.53
CA PRO A 302 5.54 -1.80 13.96
C PRO A 302 6.12 -0.52 14.58
N SER A 303 5.43 0.06 15.56
CA SER A 303 5.83 1.35 16.17
C SER A 303 7.18 1.28 16.89
N ASP A 304 7.62 0.09 17.29
CA ASP A 304 8.92 -0.18 17.91
C ASP A 304 10.03 -0.50 16.91
N SER A 305 9.74 -0.51 15.60
CA SER A 305 10.71 -0.91 14.58
C SER A 305 11.83 0.14 14.44
N PRO A 306 13.11 -0.26 14.52
CA PRO A 306 14.26 0.63 14.29
C PRO A 306 14.28 1.27 12.90
N LEU A 307 13.58 0.68 11.92
CA LEU A 307 13.44 1.23 10.56
C LEU A 307 12.81 2.62 10.53
N SER A 308 12.00 2.97 11.53
CA SER A 308 11.44 4.32 11.67
C SER A 308 12.55 5.38 11.70
N ASN A 309 13.60 5.16 12.49
CA ASN A 309 14.76 6.04 12.59
C ASN A 309 15.55 6.09 11.27
N SER A 310 15.78 4.92 10.64
CA SER A 310 16.46 4.85 9.33
C SER A 310 15.73 5.67 8.28
N LEU A 311 14.39 5.60 8.26
CA LEU A 311 13.55 6.34 7.33
C LEU A 311 13.51 7.84 7.63
N GLU A 312 13.52 8.24 8.90
CA GLU A 312 13.64 9.66 9.28
C GLU A 312 14.96 10.28 8.81
N GLY A 313 16.07 9.57 8.99
CA GLY A 313 17.38 9.99 8.47
C GLY A 313 17.39 10.12 6.94
N ILE A 314 16.71 9.21 6.22
CA ILE A 314 16.57 9.31 4.76
C ILE A 314 15.64 10.48 4.37
N ARG A 315 14.59 10.80 5.15
CA ARG A 315 13.70 11.93 4.89
C ARG A 315 14.44 13.26 4.94
N SER A 316 15.37 13.46 5.88
CA SER A 316 16.16 14.69 5.93
C SER A 316 17.04 14.82 4.69
N ILE A 317 17.66 13.73 4.23
CA ILE A 317 18.47 13.73 3.00
C ILE A 317 17.61 14.06 1.79
N PHE A 318 16.48 13.39 1.58
CA PHE A 318 15.60 13.66 0.44
C PHE A 318 14.92 15.04 0.51
N SER A 319 14.90 15.70 1.68
CA SER A 319 14.47 17.09 1.78
C SER A 319 15.47 18.05 1.11
N GLU A 320 16.76 17.69 1.04
CA GLU A 320 17.80 18.54 0.47
C GLU A 320 18.38 18.01 -0.84
N TYR A 321 18.36 16.70 -1.06
CA TYR A 321 18.98 16.02 -2.18
C TYR A 321 18.15 14.81 -2.60
N PHE A 322 17.46 14.93 -3.74
CA PHE A 322 16.80 13.82 -4.39
C PHE A 322 17.28 13.67 -5.83
N PRO A 323 18.03 12.59 -6.15
CA PRO A 323 18.48 12.33 -7.51
C PRO A 323 17.36 11.69 -8.33
N LEU A 324 16.99 12.34 -9.43
CA LEU A 324 16.04 11.81 -10.41
C LEU A 324 16.79 11.43 -11.69
N PRO A 325 17.05 10.14 -11.94
CA PRO A 325 17.69 9.70 -13.17
C PRO A 325 16.71 9.74 -14.34
N ILE A 326 17.18 10.27 -15.46
CA ILE A 326 16.49 10.33 -16.74
C ILE A 326 17.35 9.60 -17.76
N ILE A 327 16.75 8.60 -18.39
CA ILE A 327 17.40 7.78 -19.41
C ILE A 327 17.00 8.33 -20.77
N VAL A 328 17.99 8.77 -21.54
CA VAL A 328 17.83 9.25 -22.91
C VAL A 328 18.19 8.10 -23.83
N SER A 329 17.17 7.50 -24.46
CA SER A 329 17.33 6.33 -25.33
C SER A 329 17.61 6.71 -26.79
N ASN A 330 17.41 7.98 -27.17
CA ASN A 330 17.83 8.50 -28.46
C ASN A 330 18.63 9.79 -28.26
N PRO A 331 19.97 9.72 -28.20
CA PRO A 331 20.82 10.87 -27.91
C PRO A 331 20.81 11.90 -29.05
N PRO A 332 20.98 13.20 -28.76
CA PRO A 332 21.01 14.23 -29.78
C PRO A 332 22.25 14.11 -30.66
N ASN A 333 22.13 14.46 -31.94
CA ASN A 333 23.29 14.72 -32.77
C ASN A 333 23.87 16.12 -32.44
N ILE A 334 24.95 16.17 -31.67
CA ILE A 334 25.58 17.44 -31.28
C ILE A 334 26.18 18.22 -32.44
N SER A 335 26.41 17.59 -33.59
CA SER A 335 26.90 18.27 -34.79
C SER A 335 25.80 19.00 -35.55
N ASP A 336 24.52 18.66 -35.32
CA ASP A 336 23.38 19.40 -35.88
C ASP A 336 22.96 20.52 -34.90
N PRO A 337 23.07 21.81 -35.29
CA PRO A 337 22.70 22.92 -34.41
C PRO A 337 21.22 22.90 -34.00
N LYS A 338 20.32 22.33 -34.80
CA LYS A 338 18.90 22.26 -34.44
C LYS A 338 18.66 21.26 -33.32
N GLU A 339 19.11 20.02 -33.48
CA GLU A 339 18.99 18.99 -32.44
C GLU A 339 19.75 19.36 -31.16
N TYR A 340 20.92 20.01 -31.30
CA TYR A 340 21.68 20.53 -30.17
C TYR A 340 20.85 21.53 -29.35
N ASN A 341 20.25 22.53 -30.01
CA ASN A 341 19.43 23.54 -29.35
C ASN A 341 18.17 22.94 -28.73
N ASP A 342 17.45 22.07 -29.46
CA ASP A 342 16.24 21.41 -28.97
C ASP A 342 16.53 20.56 -27.71
N PHE A 343 17.67 19.86 -27.69
CA PHE A 343 18.09 19.07 -26.52
C PHE A 343 18.40 19.94 -25.31
N TYR A 344 19.17 21.02 -25.49
CA TYR A 344 19.50 21.91 -24.38
C TYR A 344 18.30 22.73 -23.91
N GLU A 345 17.32 23.01 -24.78
CA GLU A 345 16.03 23.59 -24.39
C GLU A 345 15.21 22.61 -23.54
N MET A 346 15.17 21.33 -23.91
CA MET A 346 14.55 20.28 -23.08
C MET A 346 15.23 20.22 -21.70
N VAL A 347 16.57 20.18 -21.65
CA VAL A 347 17.33 20.14 -20.39
C VAL A 347 17.07 21.39 -19.55
N THR A 348 17.00 22.58 -20.17
CA THR A 348 16.69 23.83 -19.47
C THR A 348 15.25 23.84 -18.94
N SER A 349 14.32 23.27 -19.68
CA SER A 349 12.92 23.10 -19.27
C SER A 349 12.79 22.12 -18.09
N LEU A 350 13.60 21.07 -18.05
CA LEU A 350 13.68 20.15 -16.91
C LEU A 350 14.35 20.80 -15.69
N GLU A 351 15.36 21.62 -15.92
CA GLU A 351 16.08 22.39 -14.91
C GLU A 351 15.21 23.48 -14.26
N SER A 352 14.18 23.97 -14.97
CA SER A 352 13.25 25.00 -14.48
C SER A 352 12.01 24.45 -13.77
N VAL A 353 11.83 23.12 -13.74
CA VAL A 353 10.75 22.46 -12.98
C VAL A 353 10.85 22.84 -11.51
N ARG A 354 9.69 23.04 -10.86
CA ARG A 354 9.62 23.47 -9.45
C ARG A 354 10.40 22.50 -8.56
N PHE A 355 11.16 23.04 -7.60
CA PHE A 355 12.04 22.31 -6.68
C PHE A 355 13.33 21.73 -7.29
N SER A 356 13.54 21.83 -8.60
CA SER A 356 14.84 21.52 -9.21
C SER A 356 15.89 22.55 -8.80
N TYR A 357 17.12 22.10 -8.56
CA TYR A 357 18.25 23.00 -8.28
C TYR A 357 18.84 23.67 -9.55
N GLY A 358 18.30 23.32 -10.72
CA GLY A 358 18.71 23.86 -12.01
C GLY A 358 20.12 23.48 -12.46
N ARG A 359 20.65 24.26 -13.40
CA ARG A 359 21.85 23.94 -14.20
C ARG A 359 23.11 23.58 -13.42
N ASN A 360 23.29 24.14 -12.23
CA ASN A 360 24.50 23.98 -11.43
C ASN A 360 24.59 22.61 -10.74
N ARG A 361 23.45 21.92 -10.59
CA ARG A 361 23.40 20.61 -9.92
C ARG A 361 22.97 19.47 -10.85
N THR A 362 22.51 19.77 -12.06
CA THR A 362 22.24 18.74 -13.07
C THR A 362 23.52 18.02 -13.49
N LEU A 363 23.52 16.70 -13.33
CA LEU A 363 24.60 15.83 -13.76
C LEU A 363 24.33 15.37 -15.19
N LEU A 364 25.00 16.01 -16.14
CA LEU A 364 24.96 15.68 -17.56
C LEU A 364 26.39 15.51 -18.07
N PHE A 365 26.74 14.29 -18.48
CA PHE A 365 28.10 13.98 -18.97
C PHE A 365 28.45 14.77 -20.24
N LEU A 366 27.46 15.09 -21.08
CA LEU A 366 27.65 15.79 -22.36
C LEU A 366 28.33 17.15 -22.19
N LYS A 367 27.98 17.90 -21.12
CA LYS A 367 28.64 19.18 -20.78
C LYS A 367 30.13 19.00 -20.48
N ALA A 368 30.51 17.91 -19.82
CA ALA A 368 31.91 17.58 -19.53
C ALA A 368 32.65 17.09 -20.78
N TYR A 369 31.97 16.32 -21.62
CA TYR A 369 32.49 15.84 -22.90
C TYR A 369 32.75 16.99 -23.88
N GLU A 370 31.80 17.91 -24.10
CA GLU A 370 31.99 19.08 -24.98
C GLU A 370 33.17 19.96 -24.53
N LYS A 371 33.36 20.13 -23.21
CA LYS A 371 34.52 20.86 -22.68
C LYS A 371 35.84 20.14 -22.97
N PHE A 372 35.84 18.81 -22.88
CA PHE A 372 36.99 17.97 -23.22
C PHE A 372 37.28 18.02 -24.73
N ASP A 373 36.25 17.90 -25.56
CA ASP A 373 36.33 17.93 -27.01
C ASP A 373 36.85 19.27 -27.53
N ARG A 374 36.30 20.38 -27.03
CA ARG A 374 36.80 21.73 -27.33
C ARG A 374 38.26 21.92 -26.92
N LYS A 375 38.65 21.45 -25.74
CA LYS A 375 40.05 21.54 -25.30
C LYS A 375 40.97 20.71 -26.20
N THR A 376 40.50 19.56 -26.66
CA THR A 376 41.24 18.69 -27.58
C THR A 376 41.41 19.36 -28.94
N PHE A 377 40.36 19.99 -29.45
CA PHE A 377 40.40 20.81 -30.67
C PHE A 377 41.35 22.01 -30.53
N ASP A 378 41.27 22.78 -29.43
CA ASP A 378 42.14 23.93 -29.17
C ASP A 378 43.63 23.51 -29.12
N VAL A 379 43.93 22.34 -28.55
CA VAL A 379 45.29 21.79 -28.52
C VAL A 379 45.74 21.36 -29.91
N LEU A 380 44.93 20.56 -30.62
CA LEU A 380 45.29 20.06 -31.95
C LEU A 380 45.43 21.19 -32.99
N SER A 381 44.59 22.22 -32.91
CA SER A 381 44.68 23.42 -33.74
C SER A 381 45.93 24.25 -33.40
N ALA A 382 46.29 24.40 -32.12
CA ALA A 382 47.54 25.05 -31.71
C ALA A 382 48.80 24.32 -32.22
N PHE A 383 48.73 23.00 -32.38
CA PHE A 383 49.80 22.18 -32.97
C PHE A 383 49.73 22.06 -34.51
N GLY A 384 48.76 22.70 -35.17
CA GLY A 384 48.62 22.69 -36.63
C GLY A 384 48.20 21.33 -37.23
N LEU A 385 47.61 20.45 -36.42
CA LEU A 385 47.23 19.08 -36.82
C LEU A 385 45.81 19.00 -37.43
N ILE A 386 45.03 20.08 -37.41
CA ILE A 386 43.69 20.17 -38.00
C ILE A 386 43.61 21.43 -38.86
N ALA A 387 43.05 21.31 -40.07
CA ALA A 387 42.89 22.40 -41.02
C ALA A 387 41.65 23.28 -40.77
N GLU A 388 40.75 22.84 -39.90
CA GLU A 388 39.50 23.54 -39.58
C GLU A 388 39.75 24.70 -38.62
N THR A 389 39.23 25.88 -38.96
CA THR A 389 39.37 27.12 -38.18
C THR A 389 38.21 27.34 -37.19
N HIS A 390 37.11 26.60 -37.33
CA HIS A 390 35.92 26.71 -36.49
C HIS A 390 35.61 25.38 -35.80
N TYR A 391 35.44 25.45 -34.48
CA TYR A 391 35.06 24.30 -33.67
C TYR A 391 33.61 23.91 -33.95
N SER A 392 33.39 22.65 -34.32
CA SER A 392 32.08 22.01 -34.34
C SER A 392 32.07 20.81 -33.38
N PRO A 393 31.09 20.69 -32.48
CA PRO A 393 31.05 19.57 -31.56
C PRO A 393 30.76 18.26 -32.31
N SER A 394 31.56 17.23 -32.06
CA SER A 394 31.38 15.90 -32.66
C SER A 394 31.59 14.78 -31.65
N TYR A 395 31.07 13.59 -31.94
CA TYR A 395 31.28 12.40 -31.11
C TYR A 395 32.57 11.62 -31.43
N ASP A 396 33.46 12.16 -32.27
CA ASP A 396 34.65 11.42 -32.74
C ASP A 396 35.62 11.11 -31.58
N ASN A 397 35.74 12.02 -30.63
CA ASN A 397 36.60 11.88 -29.45
C ASN A 397 35.91 11.15 -28.27
N LEU A 398 34.65 10.72 -28.42
CA LEU A 398 33.87 10.12 -27.35
C LEU A 398 34.50 8.84 -26.79
N PRO A 399 35.00 7.88 -27.61
CA PRO A 399 35.63 6.67 -27.07
C PRO A 399 36.88 6.95 -26.22
N PHE A 400 37.64 7.99 -26.59
CA PHE A 400 38.81 8.39 -25.83
C PHE A 400 38.42 9.00 -24.48
N PHE A 401 37.41 9.88 -24.46
CA PHE A 401 36.86 10.44 -23.24
C PHE A 401 36.31 9.34 -22.31
N LEU A 402 35.53 8.39 -22.84
CA LEU A 402 34.97 7.29 -22.07
C LEU A 402 36.04 6.41 -21.44
N LYS A 403 37.13 6.13 -22.17
CA LYS A 403 38.29 5.41 -21.62
C LYS A 403 38.96 6.16 -20.47
N GLN A 404 38.97 7.50 -20.50
CA GLN A 404 39.53 8.32 -19.42
C GLN A 404 38.68 8.28 -18.13
N ILE A 405 37.38 8.05 -18.26
CA ILE A 405 36.43 7.94 -17.13
C ILE A 405 36.05 6.49 -16.81
N ASP A 406 36.83 5.52 -17.29
CA ASP A 406 36.67 4.07 -17.04
C ASP A 406 35.34 3.47 -17.53
N ASN A 407 34.84 3.95 -18.68
CA ASN A 407 33.67 3.43 -19.39
C ASN A 407 32.45 3.16 -18.47
N PRO A 408 31.83 4.20 -17.89
CA PRO A 408 30.75 4.01 -16.95
C PRO A 408 29.54 3.34 -17.63
N PRO A 409 28.84 2.42 -16.95
CA PRO A 409 27.70 1.69 -17.50
C PRO A 409 26.49 2.58 -17.83
N THR A 410 26.49 3.82 -17.33
CA THR A 410 25.45 4.83 -17.59
C THR A 410 25.51 5.44 -18.99
N ILE A 411 26.56 5.15 -19.78
CA ILE A 411 26.74 5.65 -21.14
C ILE A 411 26.98 4.46 -22.06
N GLN A 412 26.08 4.22 -23.00
CA GLN A 412 26.14 3.11 -23.94
C GLN A 412 26.57 3.61 -25.31
N ILE A 413 27.62 2.99 -25.84
CA ILE A 413 28.12 3.25 -27.19
C ILE A 413 28.10 1.95 -28.00
N THR A 414 27.65 2.06 -29.24
CA THR A 414 27.76 1.00 -30.25
C THR A 414 28.76 1.42 -31.32
N ARG A 415 29.29 0.45 -32.07
CA ARG A 415 30.11 0.73 -33.24
C ARG A 415 29.26 0.50 -34.46
N ASP A 416 29.17 1.51 -35.31
CA ASP A 416 28.46 1.44 -36.59
C ASP A 416 29.22 0.51 -37.57
N GLU A 417 28.60 0.13 -38.69
CA GLU A 417 29.19 -0.77 -39.70
C GLU A 417 30.54 -0.25 -40.26
N ARG A 418 30.78 1.05 -40.15
CA ARG A 418 32.01 1.75 -40.55
C ARG A 418 33.06 1.84 -39.43
N GLY A 419 32.82 1.20 -38.29
CA GLY A 419 33.70 1.24 -37.11
C GLY A 419 33.64 2.53 -36.30
N LYS A 420 32.79 3.49 -36.68
CA LYS A 420 32.60 4.76 -35.96
C LYS A 420 31.77 4.54 -34.70
N ALA A 421 32.20 5.10 -33.57
CA ALA A 421 31.45 5.01 -32.33
C ALA A 421 30.19 5.89 -32.40
N LYS A 422 29.04 5.28 -32.12
CA LYS A 422 27.73 5.92 -32.05
C LYS A 422 27.23 5.84 -30.61
N LEU A 423 26.80 6.98 -30.07
CA LEU A 423 26.12 7.03 -28.78
C LEU A 423 24.72 6.42 -28.95
N GLU A 424 24.37 5.44 -28.14
CA GLU A 424 23.07 4.75 -28.20
C GLU A 424 22.13 5.23 -27.11
N ALA A 425 22.61 5.31 -25.87
CA ALA A 425 21.82 5.78 -24.75
C ALA A 425 22.72 6.33 -23.65
N PHE A 426 22.18 7.23 -22.84
CA PHE A 426 22.86 7.67 -21.63
C PHE A 426 21.89 8.09 -20.53
N GLN A 427 22.38 8.08 -19.30
CA GLN A 427 21.65 8.61 -18.15
C GLN A 427 22.13 10.03 -17.82
N MET A 428 21.17 10.95 -17.63
CA MET A 428 21.39 12.22 -16.93
C MET A 428 20.66 12.18 -15.58
N THR A 429 21.12 12.96 -14.60
CA THR A 429 20.48 13.01 -13.27
C THR A 429 20.16 14.45 -12.89
N LEU A 430 18.88 14.71 -12.63
CA LEU A 430 18.42 15.97 -12.04
C LEU A 430 18.49 15.85 -10.52
N ILE A 431 18.80 16.96 -9.84
CA ILE A 431 18.77 17.02 -8.38
C ILE A 431 17.63 17.94 -7.97
N ALA A 432 16.73 17.44 -7.13
CA ALA A 432 15.61 18.19 -6.58
C ALA A 432 15.70 18.34 -5.05
N SER A 433 14.97 19.32 -4.54
CA SER A 433 14.79 19.65 -3.12
C SER A 433 13.37 19.34 -2.66
N ASN A 434 13.15 19.32 -1.34
CA ASN A 434 11.85 19.13 -0.70
C ASN A 434 11.10 17.85 -1.12
N MET A 435 11.85 16.76 -1.32
CA MET A 435 11.31 15.47 -1.70
C MET A 435 11.21 14.53 -0.50
N SER A 436 11.00 15.01 0.72
CA SER A 436 10.81 14.13 1.88
C SER A 436 9.47 13.39 1.81
N GLU A 437 8.42 14.07 1.34
CA GLU A 437 7.08 13.50 1.13
C GLU A 437 6.92 12.83 -0.24
N LEU A 438 6.20 11.70 -0.25
CA LEU A 438 5.96 10.93 -1.47
C LEU A 438 5.03 11.66 -2.45
N SER A 439 4.08 12.45 -1.94
CA SER A 439 3.19 13.33 -2.70
C SER A 439 3.97 14.34 -3.54
N ASN A 440 4.93 15.06 -2.92
CA ASN A 440 5.78 16.04 -3.60
C ASN A 440 6.62 15.37 -4.70
N ARG A 441 7.17 14.18 -4.43
CA ARG A 441 7.89 13.38 -5.44
C ARG A 441 7.00 13.03 -6.62
N ALA A 442 5.76 12.60 -6.38
CA ALA A 442 4.84 12.22 -7.44
C ALA A 442 4.54 13.40 -8.37
N VAL A 443 4.28 14.59 -7.80
CA VAL A 443 4.05 15.82 -8.56
C VAL A 443 5.29 16.19 -9.38
N TYR A 444 6.48 16.16 -8.77
CA TYR A 444 7.72 16.52 -9.46
C TYR A 444 8.04 15.57 -10.63
N VAL A 445 7.93 14.26 -10.41
CA VAL A 445 8.15 13.25 -11.47
C VAL A 445 7.15 13.41 -12.60
N ASP A 446 5.89 13.74 -12.29
CA ASP A 446 4.84 14.00 -13.28
C ASP A 446 5.12 15.27 -14.09
N GLU A 447 5.55 16.37 -13.47
CA GLU A 447 5.99 17.58 -14.16
C GLU A 447 7.18 17.30 -15.09
N CYS A 448 8.21 16.58 -14.62
CA CYS A 448 9.33 16.17 -15.47
C CYS A 448 8.86 15.33 -16.67
N ARG A 449 7.94 14.36 -16.46
CA ARG A 449 7.37 13.56 -17.56
C ARG A 449 6.64 14.42 -18.58
N ARG A 450 5.85 15.41 -18.15
CA ARG A 450 5.17 16.34 -19.06
C ARG A 450 6.15 17.12 -19.92
N VAL A 451 7.31 17.52 -19.37
CA VAL A 451 8.37 18.17 -20.15
C VAL A 451 8.95 17.20 -21.18
N LEU A 452 9.28 15.97 -20.80
CA LEU A 452 9.83 14.97 -21.73
C LEU A 452 8.87 14.63 -22.87
N LEU A 453 7.56 14.59 -22.62
CA LEU A 453 6.54 14.36 -23.65
C LEU A 453 6.49 15.45 -24.73
N ARG A 454 7.00 16.66 -24.46
CA ARG A 454 7.10 17.74 -25.47
C ARG A 454 8.25 17.51 -26.46
N TYR A 455 9.22 16.66 -26.12
CA TYR A 455 10.41 16.38 -26.92
C TYR A 455 10.50 14.89 -27.26
N PRO A 456 9.57 14.34 -28.07
CA PRO A 456 9.51 12.91 -28.37
C PRO A 456 10.76 12.41 -29.13
N ASN A 457 11.47 13.30 -29.83
CA ASN A 457 12.65 12.98 -30.63
C ASN A 457 13.75 12.27 -29.83
N PHE A 458 13.90 12.57 -28.54
CA PHE A 458 14.97 12.01 -27.70
C PHE A 458 14.58 10.72 -26.95
N ASN A 459 13.31 10.30 -27.04
CA ASN A 459 12.75 9.14 -26.33
C ASN A 459 13.26 9.03 -24.88
N ALA A 460 13.15 10.14 -24.14
CA ALA A 460 13.67 10.25 -22.79
C ALA A 460 12.62 9.81 -21.77
N THR A 461 13.03 9.03 -20.77
CA THR A 461 12.15 8.51 -19.73
C THR A 461 12.70 8.76 -18.34
N VAL A 462 11.82 9.07 -17.40
CA VAL A 462 12.17 9.20 -15.98
C VAL A 462 12.18 7.83 -15.33
N PHE A 463 13.29 7.46 -14.71
CA PHE A 463 13.39 6.25 -13.90
C PHE A 463 13.33 6.61 -12.41
N ASP A 464 12.42 6.00 -11.68
CA ASP A 464 12.42 5.99 -10.22
C ASP A 464 12.07 4.57 -9.78
N ALA A 465 12.90 3.96 -8.93
CA ALA A 465 12.67 2.62 -8.39
C ALA A 465 11.32 2.52 -7.67
N LYS A 466 10.78 3.65 -7.17
CA LYS A 466 9.47 3.74 -6.52
C LYS A 466 8.36 4.26 -7.44
N SER A 467 8.62 4.40 -8.74
CA SER A 467 7.66 4.95 -9.72
C SER A 467 6.34 4.19 -9.79
N ILE A 468 6.34 2.88 -9.54
CA ILE A 468 5.12 2.04 -9.49
C ILE A 468 4.22 2.47 -8.33
N TYR A 469 4.79 2.69 -7.14
CA TYR A 469 4.05 3.15 -5.95
C TYR A 469 3.64 4.63 -6.06
N LEU A 470 4.47 5.45 -6.70
CA LEU A 470 4.18 6.87 -6.94
C LEU A 470 2.98 7.08 -7.87
N ARG A 471 2.73 6.16 -8.82
CA ARG A 471 1.52 6.19 -9.66
C ARG A 471 0.24 5.97 -8.85
N MET A 472 0.29 5.17 -7.77
CA MET A 472 -0.86 4.97 -6.86
C MET A 472 -1.06 6.16 -5.90
N ALA A 473 0.00 6.90 -5.58
CA ALA A 473 -0.03 8.03 -4.66
C ALA A 473 -0.40 9.37 -5.32
N SER A 474 -0.44 9.43 -6.66
CA SER A 474 -0.84 10.65 -7.36
C SER A 474 -2.37 10.75 -7.42
N PRO A 475 -2.98 11.84 -6.88
CA PRO A 475 -4.43 12.04 -6.95
C PRO A 475 -4.96 12.24 -8.39
N TYR A 476 -4.08 12.38 -9.39
CA TYR A 476 -4.44 12.68 -10.78
C TYR A 476 -4.23 11.52 -11.77
N VAL A 477 -3.69 10.37 -11.34
CA VAL A 477 -3.33 9.25 -12.24
C VAL A 477 -4.44 8.19 -12.34
N VAL A 478 -5.58 8.38 -11.66
CA VAL A 478 -6.72 7.44 -11.73
C VAL A 478 -7.53 7.58 -13.04
N LEU A 479 -7.19 8.54 -13.92
CA LEU A 479 -8.01 8.86 -15.11
C LEU A 479 -7.27 8.95 -16.46
N SER A 480 -6.06 8.40 -16.59
CA SER A 480 -5.35 8.37 -17.90
C SER A 480 -4.80 7.00 -18.25
#